data_AF-A0A1Z9U5K3-F1
#
_entry.id   AF-A0A1Z9U5K3-F1
#
_cell.length_a   1.000
_cell.length_b   1.000
_cell.length_c   1.000
_cell.angle_alpha   90.00
_cell.angle_beta   90.00
_cell.angle_gamma   90.00
#
_symmetry.space_group_name_H-M   'P 1'
#
loop_
_entity.id
_entity.type
_entity.pdbx_description
1 polymer ?
#
loop_
_entity_poly.entity_id
_entity_poly.type
_entity_poly.pdbx_seq_one_letter_code
_entity_poly.pdbx_strand_id
1 'polypeptide(L)'
;MEMSDPQWPSLREAARRFLKVEGCELSVPKDFSKQAWDLVQSISDNIPSRLSLPNVIEGDFMVEGLFQLGGEEPSLEICWIPDCSWDDFSEQVMELLEAGYPGCVGCAGPGAEGEWNEAARRRQFIR
;
A
#
# COMPACT_ATOMS: atom_id res chain seq x y z
N MET A 1 12.51 -0.30 -0.90
CA MET A 1 12.78 1.09 -0.46
C MET A 1 13.28 1.01 0.97
N GLU A 2 14.40 1.64 1.31
CA GLU A 2 15.01 1.52 2.64
C GLU A 2 14.19 2.27 3.72
N MET A 3 14.20 1.77 4.95
CA MET A 3 13.45 2.36 6.09
C MET A 3 13.88 3.78 6.45
N SER A 4 15.10 4.19 6.06
CA SER A 4 15.61 5.55 6.25
C SER A 4 15.09 6.55 5.21
N ASP A 5 14.44 6.08 4.15
CA ASP A 5 13.86 6.95 3.12
C ASP A 5 12.69 7.76 3.69
N PRO A 6 12.62 9.09 3.48
CA PRO A 6 11.50 9.91 3.95
C PRO A 6 10.11 9.48 3.46
N GLN A 7 10.04 8.78 2.33
CA GLN A 7 8.80 8.25 1.74
C GLN A 7 8.41 6.88 2.29
N TRP A 8 9.34 6.16 2.92
CA TRP A 8 9.10 4.82 3.45
C TRP A 8 7.87 4.74 4.37
N PRO A 9 7.61 5.70 5.28
CA PRO A 9 6.40 5.67 6.10
C PRO A 9 5.10 5.74 5.28
N SER A 10 5.09 6.50 4.18
CA SER A 10 3.92 6.59 3.28
C SER A 10 3.72 5.31 2.50
N LEU A 11 4.81 4.69 2.04
CA LEU A 11 4.75 3.39 1.41
C LEU A 11 4.19 2.31 2.35
N ARG A 12 4.66 2.30 3.61
CA ARG A 12 4.14 1.40 4.64
C ARG A 12 2.65 1.62 4.89
N GLU A 13 2.22 2.88 4.96
CA GLU A 13 0.81 3.22 5.16
C GLU A 13 -0.07 2.78 3.97
N ALA A 14 0.39 2.95 2.73
CA ALA A 14 -0.33 2.47 1.55
C ALA A 14 -0.56 0.95 1.61
N ALA A 15 0.48 0.18 1.93
CA ALA A 15 0.37 -1.27 2.11
C ALA A 15 -0.61 -1.65 3.24
N ARG A 16 -0.60 -0.91 4.36
CA ARG A 16 -1.57 -1.11 5.45
C ARG A 16 -3.02 -0.85 5.01
N ARG A 17 -3.26 0.25 4.31
CA ARG A 17 -4.60 0.60 3.79
C ARG A 17 -5.11 -0.47 2.84
N PHE A 18 -4.24 -0.95 1.94
CA PHE A 18 -4.56 -2.04 1.01
C PHE A 18 -4.98 -3.34 1.71
N LEU A 19 -4.22 -3.74 2.73
CA LEU A 19 -4.50 -4.96 3.49
C LEU A 19 -5.70 -4.83 4.43
N LYS A 20 -6.12 -3.60 4.79
CA LYS A 20 -7.24 -3.36 5.69
C LYS A 20 -8.58 -3.22 4.98
N VAL A 21 -8.61 -2.60 3.79
CA VAL A 21 -9.85 -2.34 3.03
C VAL A 21 -10.16 -3.53 2.12
N GLU A 22 -11.34 -4.12 2.27
CA GLU A 22 -11.79 -5.23 1.43
C GLU A 22 -12.42 -4.75 0.12
N GLY A 23 -12.34 -5.57 -0.93
CA GLY A 23 -13.03 -5.33 -2.20
C GLY A 23 -12.63 -4.06 -2.96
N CYS A 24 -11.42 -3.55 -2.71
CA CYS A 24 -10.91 -2.36 -3.41
C CYS A 24 -10.45 -2.68 -4.85
N GLU A 25 -10.30 -1.65 -5.67
CA GLU A 25 -9.76 -1.77 -7.03
C GLU A 25 -8.30 -1.34 -7.05
N LEU A 26 -7.40 -2.31 -7.30
CA LEU A 26 -5.98 -2.08 -7.51
C LEU A 26 -5.74 -1.80 -9.00
N SER A 27 -5.47 -0.55 -9.30
CA SER A 27 -5.05 -0.10 -10.62
C SER A 27 -3.54 -0.25 -10.77
N VAL A 28 -3.11 -0.88 -11.86
CA VAL A 28 -1.69 -1.07 -12.21
C VAL A 28 -1.50 -0.97 -13.72
N PRO A 29 -0.31 -0.56 -14.19
CA PRO A 29 0.03 -0.66 -15.59
C PRO A 29 -0.02 -2.12 -16.04
N LYS A 30 -0.38 -2.32 -17.31
CA LYS A 30 -0.60 -3.65 -17.89
C LYS A 30 0.53 -4.65 -17.63
N ASP A 31 1.78 -4.18 -17.66
CA ASP A 31 2.97 -4.99 -17.46
C ASP A 31 3.04 -5.64 -16.06
N PHE A 32 2.38 -5.04 -15.07
CA PHE A 32 2.33 -5.52 -13.69
C PHE A 32 1.05 -6.31 -13.35
N SER A 33 0.12 -6.46 -14.30
CA SER A 33 -1.18 -7.12 -14.06
C SER A 33 -1.02 -8.53 -13.48
N LYS A 34 -0.06 -9.32 -13.99
CA LYS A 34 0.20 -10.66 -13.47
C LYS A 34 0.70 -10.62 -12.01
N GLN A 35 1.69 -9.76 -11.73
CA GLN A 35 2.25 -9.62 -10.39
C GLN A 35 1.20 -9.10 -9.39
N ALA A 36 0.30 -8.23 -9.83
CA ALA A 36 -0.81 -7.75 -9.02
C ALA A 36 -1.79 -8.87 -8.66
N TRP A 37 -2.11 -9.76 -9.60
CA TRP A 37 -2.92 -10.95 -9.30
C TRP A 37 -2.21 -11.93 -8.37
N ASP A 38 -0.89 -12.13 -8.53
CA ASP A 38 -0.09 -12.95 -7.61
C ASP A 38 -0.10 -12.35 -6.17
N LEU A 39 -0.08 -11.02 -6.05
CA LEU A 39 -0.22 -10.33 -4.77
C LEU A 39 -1.61 -10.52 -4.15
N VAL A 40 -2.68 -10.47 -4.96
CA VAL A 40 -4.05 -10.77 -4.51
C VAL A 40 -4.19 -12.22 -4.03
N GLN A 41 -3.55 -13.17 -4.71
CA GLN A 41 -3.51 -14.56 -4.25
C GLN A 41 -2.80 -14.67 -2.90
N SER A 42 -1.68 -13.97 -2.73
CA SER A 42 -0.93 -13.93 -1.46
C SER A 42 -1.78 -13.38 -0.31
N ILE A 43 -2.62 -12.38 -0.58
CA ILE A 43 -3.60 -11.85 0.39
C ILE A 43 -4.61 -12.93 0.76
N SER A 44 -5.16 -13.66 -0.21
CA SER A 44 -6.12 -14.74 0.03
C SER A 44 -5.54 -15.86 0.89
N ASP A 45 -4.27 -16.20 0.65
CA ASP A 45 -3.59 -17.29 1.37
C ASP A 45 -3.26 -16.92 2.82
N ASN A 46 -2.95 -15.63 3.07
CA ASN A 46 -2.51 -15.14 4.39
C ASN A 46 -3.63 -14.51 5.23
N ILE A 47 -4.76 -14.14 4.63
CA ILE A 47 -5.92 -13.56 5.34
C ILE A 47 -7.19 -14.41 5.08
N PRO A 48 -7.32 -15.60 5.69
CA PRO A 48 -8.43 -16.53 5.41
C PRO A 48 -9.83 -15.96 5.71
N SER A 49 -9.91 -14.94 6.56
CA SER A 49 -11.17 -14.27 6.92
C SER A 49 -11.67 -13.26 5.88
N ARG A 50 -10.87 -12.94 4.87
CA ARG A 50 -11.19 -11.91 3.88
C ARG A 50 -12.24 -12.41 2.90
N LEU A 51 -13.41 -11.77 2.89
CA LEU A 51 -14.55 -12.18 2.08
C LEU A 51 -14.53 -11.54 0.69
N SER A 52 -14.04 -10.30 0.60
CA SER A 52 -13.89 -9.58 -0.67
C SER A 52 -12.43 -9.27 -0.94
N LEU A 53 -11.85 -9.94 -1.94
CA LEU A 53 -10.50 -9.70 -2.41
C LEU A 53 -10.44 -8.44 -3.29
N PRO A 54 -9.26 -7.79 -3.40
CA PRO A 54 -9.07 -6.72 -4.37
C PRO A 54 -9.28 -7.21 -5.80
N ASN A 55 -9.86 -6.36 -6.65
CA ASN A 55 -9.90 -6.57 -8.09
C ASN A 55 -8.73 -5.82 -8.75
N VAL A 56 -8.15 -6.38 -9.81
CA VAL A 56 -7.06 -5.73 -10.56
C VAL A 56 -7.59 -5.12 -11.84
N ILE A 57 -7.30 -3.85 -12.07
CA ILE A 57 -7.65 -3.10 -13.29
C ILE A 57 -6.40 -2.48 -13.93
N GLU A 58 -6.47 -2.17 -15.22
CA GLU A 58 -5.39 -1.49 -15.94
C GLU A 58 -5.46 0.03 -15.74
N GLY A 59 -4.34 0.65 -15.36
CA GLY A 59 -4.24 2.10 -15.16
C GLY A 59 -2.94 2.52 -14.48
N ASP A 60 -2.94 3.66 -13.79
CA ASP A 60 -1.79 4.11 -12.98
C ASP A 60 -1.70 3.32 -11.67
N PHE A 61 -0.53 3.32 -11.01
CA PHE A 61 -0.36 2.62 -9.74
C PHE A 61 -1.13 3.29 -8.59
N MET A 62 -2.32 2.79 -8.29
CA MET A 62 -3.16 3.35 -7.22
C MET A 62 -4.22 2.37 -6.75
N VAL A 63 -4.81 2.69 -5.60
CA VAL A 63 -6.13 2.19 -5.20
C VAL A 63 -7.01 3.41 -4.94
N GLU A 64 -8.14 3.48 -5.63
CA GLU A 64 -9.04 4.63 -5.56
C GLU A 64 -9.46 4.93 -4.12
N GLY A 65 -9.33 6.20 -3.72
CA GLY A 65 -9.67 6.66 -2.37
C GLY A 65 -8.67 6.27 -1.27
N LEU A 66 -7.63 5.48 -1.55
CA LEU A 66 -6.70 5.00 -0.52
C LEU A 66 -5.29 5.56 -0.68
N PHE A 67 -4.64 5.30 -1.81
CA PHE A 67 -3.25 5.69 -2.07
C PHE A 67 -2.94 5.80 -3.56
N GLN A 68 -1.88 6.53 -3.87
CA GLN A 68 -1.32 6.66 -5.22
C GLN A 68 0.20 6.57 -5.16
N LEU A 69 0.78 5.75 -6.03
CA LEU A 69 2.23 5.61 -6.21
C LEU A 69 2.62 6.34 -7.50
N GLY A 70 3.52 7.31 -7.39
CA GLY A 70 3.91 8.19 -8.49
C GLY A 70 2.82 9.18 -8.89
N GLY A 71 2.90 9.65 -10.14
CA GLY A 71 1.92 10.56 -10.74
C GLY A 71 1.94 11.98 -10.18
N GLU A 72 0.92 12.76 -10.54
CA GLU A 72 0.73 14.11 -9.99
C GLU A 72 0.25 14.07 -8.55
N GLU A 73 0.58 15.10 -7.76
CA GLU A 73 0.19 15.19 -6.36
C GLU A 73 -1.35 15.15 -6.21
N PRO A 74 -1.93 14.12 -5.53
CA PRO A 74 -3.36 14.01 -5.32
C PRO A 74 -3.82 14.83 -4.12
N SER A 75 -5.12 14.77 -3.79
CA SER A 75 -5.65 15.42 -2.58
C SER A 75 -4.98 14.88 -1.30
N LEU A 76 -5.11 15.61 -0.19
CA LEU A 76 -4.55 15.21 1.12
C LEU A 76 -5.27 14.01 1.76
N GLU A 77 -6.35 13.51 1.16
CA GLU A 77 -7.07 12.31 1.63
C GLU A 77 -6.35 11.03 1.16
N ILE A 78 -5.63 11.12 0.05
CA ILE A 78 -4.90 10.02 -0.58
C ILE A 78 -3.48 9.97 -0.01
N CYS A 79 -3.06 8.78 0.44
CA CYS A 79 -1.67 8.54 0.81
C CYS A 79 -0.80 8.55 -0.46
N TRP A 80 0.06 9.55 -0.61
CA TRP A 80 0.84 9.74 -1.83
C TRP A 80 2.31 9.38 -1.62
N ILE A 81 2.86 8.63 -2.57
CA ILE A 81 4.27 8.24 -2.60
C ILE A 81 4.82 8.66 -3.97
N PRO A 82 5.48 9.82 -4.11
CA PRO A 82 5.87 10.36 -5.41
C PRO A 82 6.90 9.52 -6.16
N ASP A 83 7.80 8.84 -5.46
CA ASP A 83 8.84 7.99 -6.07
C ASP A 83 8.81 6.60 -5.43
N CYS A 84 8.21 5.66 -6.16
CA CYS A 84 8.04 4.28 -5.69
C CYS A 84 7.96 3.34 -6.89
N SER A 85 8.66 2.20 -6.79
CA SER A 85 8.48 1.09 -7.73
C SER A 85 7.38 0.14 -7.26
N TRP A 86 6.91 -0.71 -8.17
CA TRP A 86 6.03 -1.82 -7.82
C TRP A 86 6.67 -2.76 -6.78
N ASP A 87 7.97 -3.03 -6.95
CA ASP A 87 8.70 -3.95 -6.08
C ASP A 87 8.73 -3.41 -4.65
N ASP A 88 9.00 -2.11 -4.47
CA ASP A 88 8.95 -1.45 -3.16
C ASP A 88 7.58 -1.64 -2.48
N PHE A 89 6.50 -1.42 -3.22
CA PHE A 89 5.14 -1.58 -2.69
C PHE A 89 4.81 -3.03 -2.34
N SER A 90 5.08 -3.95 -3.27
CA SER A 90 4.76 -5.36 -3.10
C SER A 90 5.56 -5.99 -1.96
N GLU A 91 6.82 -5.60 -1.76
CA GLU A 91 7.65 -5.98 -0.62
C GLU A 91 6.99 -5.57 0.71
N GLN A 92 6.53 -4.33 0.82
CA GLN A 92 5.86 -3.85 2.05
C GLN A 92 4.54 -4.59 2.34
N VAL A 93 3.78 -4.95 1.29
CA VAL A 93 2.57 -5.77 1.45
C VAL A 93 2.93 -7.18 1.94
N MET A 94 3.94 -7.82 1.34
CA MET A 94 4.36 -9.16 1.72
C MET A 94 4.91 -9.21 3.14
N GLU A 95 5.76 -8.26 3.55
CA GLU A 95 6.27 -8.17 4.93
C GLU A 95 5.14 -8.06 5.96
N LEU A 96 4.08 -7.29 5.65
CA LEU A 96 2.93 -7.16 6.52
C LEU A 96 2.14 -8.48 6.60
N LEU A 97 1.93 -9.15 5.47
CA LEU A 97 1.26 -10.45 5.43
C LEU A 97 2.03 -11.52 6.23
N GLU A 98 3.35 -11.59 6.05
CA GLU A 98 4.24 -12.50 6.78
C GLU A 98 4.24 -12.23 8.30
N ALA A 99 4.11 -10.96 8.69
CA ALA A 99 3.92 -10.58 10.09
C ALA A 99 2.50 -10.89 10.61
N GLY A 100 1.57 -11.33 9.76
CA GLY A 100 0.19 -11.64 10.13
C GLY A 100 -0.72 -10.40 10.23
N TYR A 101 -0.33 -9.26 9.66
CA TYR A 101 -1.22 -8.11 9.52
C TYR A 101 -2.33 -8.38 8.48
N PRO A 102 -3.58 -7.95 8.69
CA PRO A 102 -4.08 -7.13 9.80
C PRO A 102 -4.58 -7.92 11.03
N GLY A 103 -4.48 -9.24 11.03
CA GLY A 103 -5.02 -10.11 12.09
C GLY A 103 -4.22 -10.09 13.40
N CYS A 104 -2.94 -9.75 13.36
CA CYS A 104 -2.07 -9.65 14.53
C CYS A 104 -1.96 -8.22 15.05
N VAL A 105 -2.26 -8.03 16.34
CA VAL A 105 -2.04 -6.77 17.05
C VAL A 105 -0.53 -6.51 17.22
N GLY A 106 -0.06 -5.32 16.81
CA GLY A 106 1.36 -4.92 16.90
C GLY A 106 2.22 -5.31 15.70
N CYS A 107 1.71 -6.14 14.78
CA CYS A 107 2.45 -6.62 13.62
C CYS A 107 2.53 -5.62 12.44
N ALA A 108 1.91 -4.44 12.58
CA ALA A 108 1.89 -3.39 11.55
C ALA A 108 3.23 -2.61 11.43
N GLY A 109 4.12 -2.74 12.42
CA GLY A 109 5.42 -2.07 12.48
C GLY A 109 5.40 -0.67 13.12
N PRO A 110 6.58 -0.03 13.24
CA PRO A 110 6.71 1.30 13.84
C PRO A 110 5.88 2.36 13.11
N GLY A 111 5.23 3.26 13.85
CA GLY A 111 4.42 4.33 13.26
C GLY A 111 3.05 3.88 12.74
N ALA A 112 2.68 2.62 12.93
CA ALA A 112 1.35 2.12 12.60
C ALA A 112 0.26 2.56 13.60
N GLU A 113 0.63 3.03 14.77
CA GLU A 113 -0.29 3.50 15.80
C GLU A 113 -0.52 5.01 15.67
N GLY A 114 -1.79 5.41 15.55
CA GLY A 114 -2.19 6.81 15.41
C GLY A 114 -2.87 7.15 14.07
N GLU A 115 -3.39 8.37 13.98
CA GLU A 115 -4.00 8.89 12.75
C GLU A 115 -2.92 9.27 11.72
N TRP A 116 -3.17 8.92 10.47
CA TRP A 116 -2.29 9.31 9.37
C TRP A 116 -2.42 10.80 9.06
N ASN A 117 -1.30 11.52 9.05
CA ASN A 117 -1.26 12.95 8.69
C ASN A 117 -0.47 13.15 7.39
N GLU A 118 -1.18 13.09 6.27
CA GLU A 118 -0.61 13.19 4.92
C GLU A 118 0.16 14.51 4.72
N ALA A 119 -0.41 15.64 5.16
CA ALA A 119 0.23 16.95 5.02
C ALA A 119 1.57 17.04 5.78
N ALA A 120 1.65 16.44 6.97
CA ALA A 120 2.91 16.38 7.72
C ALA A 120 3.94 15.46 7.05
N ARG A 121 3.49 14.38 6.40
CA ARG A 121 4.34 13.42 5.70
C ARG A 121 4.93 13.99 4.42
N ARG A 122 4.11 14.61 3.58
CA ARG A 122 4.59 15.27 2.35
C ARG A 122 5.63 16.35 2.60
N ARG A 123 5.60 17.03 3.76
CA ARG A 123 6.62 18.01 4.17
C ARG A 123 7.99 17.39 4.45
N GLN A 124 8.08 16.09 4.64
CA GLN A 124 9.32 15.36 4.88
C GLN A 124 9.94 14.83 3.58
N PHE A 125 9.18 14.79 2.48
CA PHE A 125 9.71 14.45 1.16
C PHE A 125 10.70 15.56 0.81
N ILE A 126 11.98 15.19 0.70
CA ILE A 126 13.06 16.15 0.46
C ILE A 126 12.80 16.82 -0.89
N ARG A 127 12.80 18.16 -0.91
CA ARG A 127 12.85 18.97 -2.13
C ARG A 127 14.29 19.23 -2.54
#